data_AF-A0A426DFB5-F1
#
_entry.id   AF-A0A426DFB5-F1
#
_cell.length_a   1.000
_cell.length_b   1.000
_cell.length_c   1.000
_cell.angle_alpha   90.00
_cell.angle_beta   90.00
_cell.angle_gamma   90.00
#
_symmetry.space_group_name_H-M   'P 1'
#
loop_
_entity.id
_entity.type
_entity.pdbx_description
1 polymer ?
#
loop_
_entity_poly.entity_id
_entity_poly.type
_entity_poly.pdbx_seq_one_letter_code
_entity_poly.pdbx_strand_id
1 'polypeptide(L)'
;MNYGTLKAEQLVSLRDALEDLMLFVKKWQDHDVPDFYRYLDFMKNNIETCILTREDRGEGLIYLRKILQRDWDKANDECVGIPSCTLFAEDRRELFLQYLGLLDEVESYFALDMDLR
;
A
#
# COMPACT_ATOMS: atom_id res chain seq x y z
N MET A 1 -13.81 11.97 -9.59
CA MET A 1 -12.81 11.13 -8.92
C MET A 1 -13.25 9.69 -9.10
N ASN A 2 -12.48 8.90 -9.84
CA ASN A 2 -12.73 7.48 -10.03
C ASN A 2 -11.98 6.75 -8.92
N TYR A 3 -12.70 6.15 -7.98
CA TYR A 3 -12.10 5.42 -6.86
C TYR A 3 -11.84 4.00 -7.34
N GLY A 4 -10.64 3.46 -7.08
CA GLY A 4 -10.24 2.11 -7.50
C GLY A 4 -11.34 1.05 -7.26
N THR A 5 -11.35 0.03 -8.09
CA THR A 5 -12.38 -1.03 -8.11
C THR A 5 -12.30 -1.99 -6.92
N LEU A 6 -11.44 -1.71 -5.92
CA LEU A 6 -11.16 -2.53 -4.73
C LEU A 6 -12.43 -3.12 -4.12
N LYS A 7 -12.64 -4.42 -4.29
CA LYS A 7 -13.82 -5.13 -3.80
C LYS A 7 -13.65 -5.51 -2.34
N ALA A 8 -14.78 -5.72 -1.65
CA ALA A 8 -14.77 -6.18 -0.26
C ALA A 8 -13.97 -7.47 -0.09
N GLU A 9 -14.06 -8.39 -1.07
CA GLU A 9 -13.33 -9.67 -1.07
C GLU A 9 -11.80 -9.49 -1.09
N GLN A 10 -11.31 -8.36 -1.58
CA GLN A 10 -9.88 -8.08 -1.75
C GLN A 10 -9.25 -7.42 -0.51
N LEU A 11 -10.04 -7.00 0.48
CA LEU A 11 -9.53 -6.26 1.64
C LEU A 11 -8.54 -7.09 2.46
N VAL A 12 -8.81 -8.38 2.66
CA VAL A 12 -7.91 -9.28 3.39
C VAL A 12 -6.57 -9.40 2.65
N SER A 13 -6.61 -9.65 1.33
CA SER A 13 -5.41 -9.77 0.51
C SER A 13 -4.59 -8.48 0.48
N LEU A 14 -5.24 -7.31 0.36
CA LEU A 14 -4.55 -6.02 0.40
C LEU A 14 -3.91 -5.77 1.78
N ARG A 15 -4.59 -6.11 2.88
CA ARG A 15 -4.00 -6.01 4.23
C ARG A 15 -2.74 -6.87 4.34
N ASP A 16 -2.80 -8.10 3.85
CA ASP A 16 -1.68 -9.04 3.94
C ASP A 16 -0.50 -8.58 3.08
N ALA A 17 -0.76 -8.10 1.86
CA ALA A 17 0.28 -7.50 1.00
C ALA A 17 0.94 -6.26 1.64
N LEU A 18 0.14 -5.40 2.30
CA LEU A 18 0.67 -4.26 3.05
C LEU A 18 1.55 -4.71 4.22
N GLU A 19 1.14 -5.72 4.98
CA GLU A 19 1.93 -6.28 6.08
C GLU A 19 3.25 -6.86 5.57
N ASP A 20 3.24 -7.62 4.46
CA ASP A 20 4.45 -8.21 3.88
C ASP A 20 5.44 -7.13 3.40
N LEU A 21 4.94 -6.09 2.72
CA LEU A 21 5.74 -4.93 2.33
C LEU A 21 6.34 -4.22 3.55
N MET A 22 5.53 -3.96 4.58
CA MET A 22 5.97 -3.30 5.81
C MET A 22 7.01 -4.13 6.56
N LEU A 23 6.80 -5.44 6.71
CA LEU A 23 7.75 -6.35 7.34
C LEU A 23 9.08 -6.39 6.58
N PHE A 24 9.03 -6.34 5.24
CA PHE A 24 10.23 -6.27 4.41
C PHE A 24 11.00 -4.96 4.66
N VAL A 25 10.32 -3.81 4.56
CA VAL A 25 10.94 -2.49 4.80
C VAL A 25 11.55 -2.40 6.19
N LYS A 26 10.84 -2.89 7.22
CA LYS A 26 11.30 -2.87 8.60
C LYS A 26 12.51 -3.79 8.86
N LYS A 27 12.57 -4.96 8.22
CA LYS A 27 13.73 -5.86 8.32
C LYS A 27 14.95 -5.30 7.58
N TRP A 28 14.72 -4.49 6.55
CA TRP A 28 15.77 -3.97 5.70
C TRP A 28 16.51 -2.76 6.28
N GLN A 29 15.82 -1.96 7.09
CA GLN A 29 16.41 -0.76 7.67
C GLN A 29 16.97 -1.03 9.05
N ASP A 30 18.30 -0.90 9.16
CA ASP A 30 19.02 -1.09 10.42
C ASP A 30 18.74 0.02 11.44
N HIS A 31 18.33 1.23 11.01
CA HIS A 31 18.35 2.43 11.88
C HIS A 31 17.06 3.28 11.90
N ASP A 32 16.44 3.64 10.77
CA ASP A 32 15.25 4.51 10.76
C ASP A 32 14.22 4.08 9.71
N VAL A 33 12.97 3.87 10.15
CA VAL A 33 11.81 3.54 9.30
C VAL A 33 11.49 4.72 8.37
N PRO A 34 11.19 4.53 7.07
CA PRO A 34 11.00 5.64 6.15
C PRO A 34 9.65 6.31 6.40
N ASP A 35 9.55 7.61 6.08
CA ASP A 35 8.32 8.39 6.31
C ASP A 35 7.08 7.79 5.63
N PHE A 36 7.23 7.15 4.47
CA PHE A 36 6.10 6.55 3.76
C PHE A 36 5.48 5.37 4.52
N TYR A 37 6.24 4.70 5.39
CA TYR A 37 5.79 3.50 6.12
C TYR A 37 4.54 3.78 6.96
N ARG A 38 4.43 4.98 7.54
CA ARG A 38 3.25 5.34 8.34
C ARG A 38 1.96 5.35 7.51
N TYR A 39 2.04 5.64 6.22
CA TYR A 39 0.88 5.60 5.34
C TYR A 39 0.47 4.17 5.04
N LEU A 40 1.44 3.26 4.84
CA LEU A 40 1.16 1.83 4.74
C LEU A 40 0.49 1.30 6.02
N ASP A 41 0.98 1.70 7.18
CA ASP A 41 0.40 1.33 8.48
C ASP A 41 -1.02 1.87 8.64
N PHE A 42 -1.27 3.13 8.27
CA PHE A 42 -2.62 3.70 8.25
C PHE A 42 -3.56 2.92 7.33
N MET A 43 -3.12 2.57 6.12
CA MET A 43 -3.92 1.77 5.18
C MET A 43 -4.30 0.42 5.79
N LYS A 44 -3.32 -0.30 6.34
CA LYS A 44 -3.53 -1.59 6.99
C LYS A 44 -4.53 -1.48 8.15
N ASN A 45 -4.31 -0.53 9.06
CA ASN A 45 -5.17 -0.33 10.24
C ASN A 45 -6.60 0.08 9.86
N ASN A 46 -6.77 0.86 8.79
CA ASN A 46 -8.10 1.23 8.28
C ASN A 46 -8.83 0.03 7.67
N ILE A 47 -8.12 -0.85 6.96
CA ILE A 47 -8.70 -2.10 6.45
C ILE A 47 -9.13 -3.01 7.60
N GLU A 48 -8.26 -3.21 8.59
CA GLU A 48 -8.57 -4.03 9.77
C GLU A 48 -9.80 -3.50 10.51
N THR A 49 -9.83 -2.18 10.75
CA THR A 49 -10.97 -1.52 11.40
C THR A 49 -12.25 -1.75 10.60
N CYS A 50 -12.22 -1.53 9.28
CA CYS A 50 -13.38 -1.70 8.41
C CYS A 50 -13.94 -3.14 8.42
N ILE A 51 -13.05 -4.14 8.42
CA ILE A 51 -13.42 -5.56 8.53
C ILE A 51 -14.07 -5.83 9.90
N LEU A 52 -13.47 -5.33 10.98
CA LEU A 52 -13.95 -5.54 12.35
C LEU A 52 -15.30 -4.86 12.61
N THR A 53 -15.52 -3.66 12.06
CA THR A 53 -16.78 -2.92 12.18
C THR A 53 -17.85 -3.35 11.19
N ARG A 54 -17.52 -4.26 10.25
CA ARG A 54 -18.41 -4.72 9.16
C ARG A 54 -18.89 -3.58 8.25
N GLU A 55 -18.02 -2.60 8.05
CA GLU A 55 -18.24 -1.47 7.13
C GLU A 55 -17.65 -1.75 5.75
N ASP A 56 -17.29 -3.00 5.46
CA ASP A 56 -16.73 -3.51 4.20
C ASP A 56 -17.74 -3.49 3.03
N ARG A 57 -18.89 -2.82 3.20
CA ARG A 57 -19.98 -2.74 2.21
C ARG A 57 -20.59 -1.35 2.14
N GLY A 58 -21.26 -1.06 1.03
CA GLY A 58 -22.01 0.19 0.84
C GLY A 58 -21.14 1.43 0.99
N GLU A 59 -21.62 2.40 1.77
CA GLU A 59 -20.93 3.69 1.99
C GLU A 59 -19.61 3.54 2.75
N GLY A 60 -19.51 2.58 3.68
CA GLY A 60 -18.28 2.32 4.44
C GLY A 60 -17.13 1.91 3.53
N LEU A 61 -17.38 0.98 2.59
CA LEU A 61 -16.39 0.57 1.59
C LEU A 61 -15.99 1.72 0.67
N ILE A 62 -16.96 2.55 0.25
CA ILE A 62 -16.68 3.72 -0.59
C ILE A 62 -15.77 4.70 0.17
N TYR A 63 -16.03 4.94 1.45
CA TYR A 63 -15.22 5.81 2.28
C TYR A 63 -13.82 5.24 2.51
N LEU A 64 -13.71 3.94 2.79
CA LEU A 64 -12.43 3.25 2.93
C LEU A 64 -11.58 3.42 1.66
N ARG A 65 -12.14 3.15 0.47
CA ARG A 65 -11.43 3.31 -0.81
C ARG A 65 -10.81 4.70 -0.97
N LYS A 66 -11.54 5.76 -0.56
CA LYS A 66 -11.03 7.14 -0.60
C LYS A 66 -9.83 7.34 0.31
N ILE A 67 -9.89 6.81 1.52
CA ILE A 67 -8.80 6.90 2.48
C ILE A 67 -7.59 6.13 1.99
N LEU A 68 -7.79 4.90 1.52
CA LEU A 68 -6.72 4.05 1.00
C LEU A 68 -6.03 4.69 -0.20
N GLN A 69 -6.79 5.22 -1.16
CA GLN A 69 -6.20 5.93 -2.30
C GLN A 69 -5.39 7.15 -1.83
N ARG A 70 -5.95 7.98 -0.94
CA ARG A 70 -5.25 9.16 -0.41
C ARG A 70 -3.93 8.79 0.26
N ASP A 71 -3.92 7.74 1.06
CA ASP A 71 -2.73 7.32 1.80
C ASP A 71 -1.73 6.64 0.86
N TRP A 72 -2.18 5.90 -0.15
CA TRP A 72 -1.34 5.38 -1.23
C TRP A 72 -0.67 6.51 -2.03
N ASP A 73 -1.42 7.54 -2.43
CA ASP A 73 -0.87 8.69 -3.15
C ASP A 73 0.21 9.41 -2.32
N LYS A 74 0.00 9.52 -1.00
CA LYS A 74 0.99 10.11 -0.09
C LYS A 74 2.20 9.22 0.15
N ALA A 75 2.02 7.89 0.15
CA ALA A 75 3.13 6.94 0.22
C ALA A 75 3.98 7.02 -1.05
N ASN A 76 3.39 7.35 -2.19
CA ASN A 76 4.05 7.48 -3.49
C ASN A 76 4.48 8.92 -3.83
N ASP A 77 4.55 9.82 -2.85
CA ASP A 77 5.06 11.17 -3.08
C ASP A 77 6.50 11.13 -3.66
N GLU A 78 6.74 11.84 -4.76
CA GLU A 78 8.01 11.79 -5.48
C GLU A 78 9.20 12.32 -4.65
N CYS A 79 8.94 13.21 -3.69
CA CYS A 79 9.98 13.87 -2.90
C CYS A 79 10.27 13.12 -1.60
N VAL A 80 9.24 12.62 -0.91
CA VAL A 80 9.36 12.05 0.45
C VAL A 80 8.83 10.61 0.57
N GLY A 81 8.32 10.04 -0.52
CA GLY A 81 7.67 8.75 -0.55
C GLY A 81 8.57 7.58 -0.93
N ILE A 82 7.93 6.52 -1.41
CA ILE A 82 8.56 5.29 -1.92
C ILE A 82 9.62 5.59 -3.00
N PRO A 83 9.38 6.48 -3.99
CA PRO A 83 10.36 6.76 -5.04
C PRO A 83 11.65 7.43 -4.54
N SER A 84 11.58 8.20 -3.45
CA SER A 84 12.75 8.90 -2.91
C SER A 84 13.55 8.05 -1.92
N CYS A 85 13.07 6.86 -1.59
CA CYS A 85 13.73 5.98 -0.65
C CYS A 85 14.96 5.32 -1.30
N THR A 86 16.15 5.78 -0.91
CA THR A 86 17.45 5.32 -1.41
C THR A 86 17.87 3.95 -0.84
N LEU A 87 16.91 3.05 -0.55
CA LEU A 87 17.13 1.72 0.06
C LEU A 87 18.07 0.81 -0.74
N PHE A 88 18.44 1.21 -1.96
CA PHE A 88 19.06 0.37 -2.96
C PHE A 88 20.50 0.83 -3.22
N ALA A 89 21.40 0.49 -2.30
CA ALA A 89 22.81 0.39 -2.65
C ALA A 89 22.98 -0.74 -3.68
N GLU A 90 23.83 -0.52 -4.69
CA GLU A 90 23.98 -1.37 -5.89
C GLU A 90 24.35 -2.84 -5.57
N ASP A 91 24.83 -3.12 -4.35
CA ASP A 91 25.27 -4.44 -3.88
C ASP A 91 24.12 -5.39 -3.52
N ARG A 92 22.86 -4.93 -3.48
CA ARG A 92 21.72 -5.72 -2.98
C ARG A 92 20.54 -5.86 -3.96
N ARG A 93 20.87 -6.13 -5.23
CA ARG A 93 19.91 -6.25 -6.34
C ARG A 93 18.74 -7.22 -6.09
N GLU A 94 18.99 -8.39 -5.51
CA GLU A 94 17.93 -9.39 -5.27
C GLU A 94 16.85 -8.86 -4.32
N LEU A 95 17.27 -8.12 -3.31
CA LEU A 95 16.38 -7.55 -2.29
C LEU A 95 15.63 -6.34 -2.84
N PHE A 96 16.26 -5.58 -3.73
CA PHE A 96 15.54 -4.57 -4.51
C PHE A 96 14.45 -5.19 -5.40
N LEU A 97 14.74 -6.28 -6.11
CA LEU A 97 13.74 -6.96 -6.93
C LEU A 97 12.60 -7.53 -6.08
N GLN A 98 12.90 -8.09 -4.91
CA GLN A 98 11.89 -8.54 -3.96
C GLN A 98 11.01 -7.37 -3.49
N TYR A 99 11.62 -6.24 -3.15
CA TYR A 99 10.89 -5.02 -2.78
C TYR A 99 9.95 -4.56 -3.90
N LEU A 100 10.43 -4.52 -5.14
CA LEU A 100 9.60 -4.14 -6.29
C LEU A 100 8.41 -5.09 -6.48
N GLY A 101 8.62 -6.40 -6.28
CA GLY A 101 7.52 -7.37 -6.35
C GLY A 101 6.45 -7.15 -5.27
N LEU A 102 6.87 -6.87 -4.03
CA LEU A 102 5.94 -6.53 -2.94
C LEU A 102 5.21 -5.21 -3.20
N LEU A 103 5.91 -4.24 -3.79
CA LEU A 103 5.33 -2.95 -4.15
C LEU A 103 4.27 -3.10 -5.26
N ASP A 104 4.59 -3.85 -6.32
CA ASP A 104 3.69 -4.15 -7.44
C ASP A 104 2.42 -4.88 -6.97
N GLU A 105 2.57 -5.82 -6.02
CA GLU A 105 1.44 -6.51 -5.41
C GLU A 105 0.46 -5.53 -4.75
N VAL A 106 0.96 -4.56 -3.97
CA VAL A 106 0.11 -3.52 -3.36
C VAL A 106 -0.45 -2.56 -4.42
N GLU A 107 0.38 -2.14 -5.36
CA GLU A 107 0.00 -1.20 -6.43
C GLU A 107 -1.14 -1.75 -7.30
N SER A 108 -1.19 -3.06 -7.52
CA SER A 108 -2.22 -3.73 -8.31
C SER A 108 -3.66 -3.46 -7.83
N TYR A 109 -3.84 -3.11 -6.55
CA TYR A 109 -5.14 -2.76 -5.96
C TYR A 109 -5.57 -1.30 -6.22
N PHE A 110 -4.63 -0.46 -6.66
CA PHE A 110 -4.82 0.96 -6.95
C PHE A 110 -4.69 1.30 -8.43
N ALA A 111 -4.14 0.38 -9.24
CA ALA A 111 -4.12 0.49 -10.68
C ALA A 111 -5.56 0.66 -11.22
N LEU A 112 -5.77 1.72 -11.99
CA LEU A 112 -7.04 1.94 -12.70
C LEU A 112 -7.22 0.86 -13.77
N ASP A 113 -8.45 0.37 -13.96
CA ASP A 113 -8.86 -0.26 -15.22
C ASP A 113 -8.71 0.81 -16.34
N MET A 114 -7.53 0.89 -16.95
CA MET A 114 -7.27 1.71 -18.13
C MET A 114 -7.77 1.02 -19.42
N ASP A 115 -8.35 -0.18 -19.32
CA ASP A 115 -8.74 -1.02 -20.46
C ASP A 115 -10.21 -0.89 -20.92
N LEU A 116 -10.91 0.18 -20.54
CA LEU A 116 -12.24 0.49 -21.09
C LEU A 116 -12.30 1.95 -21.57
N ARG A 117 -11.63 2.23 -22.69
CA ARG A 117 -11.91 3.38 -23.57
C ARG A 117 -12.09 2.94 -25.01
#